data_AF-A0AAN0LHC7-F1
#
_entry.id   AF-A0AAN0LHC7-F1
#
_cell.length_a   1.000
_cell.length_b   1.000
_cell.length_c   1.000
_cell.angle_alpha   90.00
_cell.angle_beta   90.00
_cell.angle_gamma   90.00
#
_symmetry.space_group_name_H-M   'P 1'
#
loop_
_entity.id
_entity.type
_entity.pdbx_description
1 polymer ?
#
loop_
_entity_poly.entity_id
_entity_poly.type
_entity_poly.pdbx_seq_one_letter_code
_entity_poly.pdbx_strand_id
1 'polypeptide(L)'
;MRSALFAERSRLGRPFSLKHALLLIPLLFPMQASASDIPAYKVTVGDVLMISVYGDNGLTGLFPVSVDGTIGYPILGNVPVLDKTVDEIGAQIGRDLAPHLANRSVAVAVKEYAPIFIIGDVQKPGKYEYRPGMIVLELFSLGGGLREPTVRTDMSGIQLISAQQEYEDMSLQLLSQDVKRARLEAELNNTEFQYKINEIGLTKDPAIVQKIVDAELSLYNLRLSVMRDEKTNLESQRQSFIQEIDTLEKSTSLRNEQFQLLGLDVNASEELVTRGAASQSALRERKRELLAMNQQLLETSSFLARAQQNKNEVERRILELESKRHNDAATELREIELDMARLRRKMAFTLQMIGEIGASARRVSALEDMIETKFSVVRQVNGEYREETVNEHTRIQAGDVVRVSLVQAGRSATAKVN
;
A
#
# COMPACT_ATOMS: atom_id res chain seq x y z
N MET A 1 51.59 -8.99 -28.93
CA MET A 1 52.71 -9.48 -29.79
C MET A 1 53.16 -10.84 -29.28
N ARG A 2 53.44 -11.78 -30.21
CA ARG A 2 53.88 -13.20 -30.04
C ARG A 2 52.76 -14.17 -29.64
N SER A 3 52.23 -15.09 -30.45
CA SER A 3 52.71 -16.01 -31.51
C SER A 3 53.52 -17.23 -31.03
N ALA A 4 52.79 -18.36 -31.00
CA ALA A 4 53.12 -19.66 -31.62
C ALA A 4 53.81 -20.78 -30.81
N LEU A 5 53.46 -22.02 -31.25
CA LEU A 5 54.13 -23.34 -31.12
C LEU A 5 53.73 -24.11 -29.85
N PHE A 6 53.47 -25.43 -29.79
CA PHE A 6 53.63 -26.63 -30.65
C PHE A 6 52.79 -27.74 -29.94
N ALA A 7 51.89 -28.51 -30.56
CA ALA A 7 52.04 -29.75 -31.35
C ALA A 7 52.54 -31.03 -30.61
N GLU A 8 51.68 -32.04 -30.46
CA GLU A 8 52.00 -33.51 -30.44
C GLU A 8 50.67 -34.30 -30.58
N ARG A 9 50.29 -34.99 -31.69
CA ARG A 9 50.76 -36.18 -32.43
C ARG A 9 50.61 -37.55 -31.73
N SER A 10 49.69 -38.39 -32.26
CA SER A 10 49.89 -39.80 -32.70
C SER A 10 48.51 -40.43 -33.03
N ARG A 11 48.08 -40.68 -34.27
CA ARG A 11 48.49 -41.66 -35.31
C ARG A 11 48.53 -43.12 -34.88
N LEU A 12 47.68 -43.94 -35.51
CA LEU A 12 47.90 -45.26 -36.17
C LEU A 12 46.50 -45.89 -36.36
N GLY A 13 46.02 -46.39 -37.50
CA GLY A 13 46.64 -46.69 -38.78
C GLY A 13 46.38 -48.14 -39.20
N ARG A 14 45.44 -48.33 -40.16
CA ARG A 14 45.51 -49.30 -41.30
C ARG A 14 45.13 -50.80 -41.05
N PRO A 15 44.93 -51.65 -42.10
CA PRO A 15 44.23 -51.45 -43.39
C PRO A 15 43.63 -52.74 -44.09
N PHE A 16 43.09 -52.58 -45.32
CA PHE A 16 43.04 -53.54 -46.47
C PHE A 16 42.06 -54.76 -46.37
N SER A 17 41.39 -55.28 -47.42
CA SER A 17 41.59 -55.29 -48.88
C SER A 17 40.34 -55.77 -49.66
N LEU A 18 40.12 -55.18 -50.85
CA LEU A 18 39.65 -55.71 -52.16
C LEU A 18 39.13 -57.17 -52.24
N LYS A 19 38.04 -57.50 -52.96
CA LYS A 19 37.83 -57.58 -54.43
C LYS A 19 36.30 -57.79 -54.67
N HIS A 20 35.59 -57.21 -55.64
CA HIS A 20 35.64 -57.44 -57.09
C HIS A 20 34.77 -56.39 -57.79
N ALA A 21 35.24 -55.90 -58.93
CA ALA A 21 34.49 -55.08 -59.87
C ALA A 21 33.74 -55.96 -60.87
N LEU A 22 32.43 -55.74 -61.08
CA LEU A 22 31.75 -56.00 -62.35
C LEU A 22 30.41 -55.24 -62.42
N LEU A 23 30.45 -54.08 -63.07
CA LEU A 23 29.59 -53.63 -64.18
C LEU A 23 28.05 -53.88 -64.14
N LEU A 24 27.31 -52.78 -64.38
CA LEU A 24 26.11 -52.63 -65.24
C LEU A 24 24.77 -52.22 -64.54
N ILE A 25 24.24 -51.06 -65.00
CA ILE A 25 22.86 -50.50 -64.96
C ILE A 25 22.38 -49.79 -63.66
N PRO A 26 22.14 -48.46 -63.67
CA PRO A 26 21.36 -47.81 -62.62
C PRO A 26 19.87 -48.04 -62.88
N LEU A 27 19.23 -48.82 -62.02
CA LEU A 27 17.77 -48.94 -61.95
C LEU A 27 17.22 -47.63 -61.34
N LEU A 28 16.60 -46.82 -62.19
CA LEU A 28 15.86 -45.62 -61.82
C LEU A 28 14.67 -46.02 -60.92
N PHE A 29 14.84 -45.94 -59.60
CA PHE A 29 13.73 -46.01 -58.66
C PHE A 29 12.98 -44.68 -58.70
N PRO A 30 11.70 -44.62 -59.11
CA PRO A 30 10.93 -43.41 -58.96
C PRO A 30 10.64 -43.23 -57.47
N MET A 31 11.22 -42.17 -56.91
CA MET A 31 10.83 -41.57 -55.64
C MET A 31 9.39 -41.06 -55.82
N GLN A 32 8.40 -41.88 -55.42
CA GLN A 32 7.01 -41.45 -55.36
C GLN A 32 6.90 -40.40 -54.25
N ALA A 33 6.81 -39.14 -54.66
CA ALA A 33 6.29 -38.08 -53.82
C ALA A 33 4.85 -38.46 -53.48
N SER A 34 4.59 -38.83 -52.23
CA SER A 34 3.25 -38.84 -51.68
C SER A 34 2.76 -37.39 -51.74
N ALA A 35 1.89 -37.10 -52.71
CA ALA A 35 1.10 -35.88 -52.67
C ALA A 35 0.38 -35.87 -51.32
N SER A 36 0.58 -34.80 -50.55
CA SER A 36 -0.20 -34.53 -49.35
C SER A 36 -1.67 -34.51 -49.73
N ASP A 37 -2.37 -35.58 -49.37
CA ASP A 37 -3.81 -35.71 -49.58
C ASP A 37 -4.49 -34.74 -48.61
N ILE A 38 -4.71 -33.50 -49.06
CA ILE A 38 -5.54 -32.55 -48.33
C ILE A 38 -6.95 -33.10 -48.48
N PRO A 39 -7.60 -33.59 -47.41
CA PRO A 39 -8.95 -34.10 -47.52
C PRO A 39 -9.83 -33.00 -48.12
N ALA A 40 -10.42 -33.28 -49.27
CA ALA A 40 -11.27 -32.34 -49.97
C ALA A 40 -12.39 -31.88 -49.02
N TYR A 41 -12.59 -30.57 -48.91
CA TYR A 41 -13.57 -30.00 -48.01
C TYR A 41 -14.97 -30.51 -48.37
N LYS A 42 -15.66 -31.04 -47.36
CA LYS A 42 -17.04 -31.49 -47.47
C LYS A 42 -17.95 -30.38 -46.98
N VAL A 43 -18.97 -30.09 -47.77
CA VAL A 43 -19.93 -29.03 -47.47
C VAL A 43 -20.74 -29.38 -46.22
N THR A 44 -20.85 -28.42 -45.32
CA THR A 44 -21.60 -28.55 -44.06
C THR A 44 -22.74 -27.54 -43.98
N VAL A 45 -23.62 -27.73 -43.00
CA VAL A 45 -24.73 -26.81 -42.71
C VAL A 45 -24.17 -25.43 -42.35
N GLY A 46 -24.73 -24.38 -42.95
CA GLY A 46 -24.28 -23.00 -42.73
C GLY A 46 -23.20 -22.50 -43.69
N ASP A 47 -22.70 -23.36 -44.60
CA ASP A 47 -21.90 -22.91 -45.74
C ASP A 47 -22.76 -22.12 -46.74
N VAL A 48 -22.12 -21.25 -47.52
CA VAL A 48 -22.73 -20.59 -48.67
C VAL A 48 -21.98 -20.99 -49.93
N LEU A 49 -22.67 -21.69 -50.83
CA LEU A 49 -22.11 -22.14 -52.10
C LEU A 49 -22.32 -21.08 -53.17
N MET A 50 -21.25 -20.70 -53.87
CA MET A 50 -21.33 -20.00 -55.15
C MET A 50 -21.45 -21.05 -56.25
N ILE A 51 -22.59 -21.06 -56.93
CA ILE A 51 -22.81 -21.94 -58.08
C ILE A 51 -22.82 -21.06 -59.32
N SER A 52 -21.98 -21.40 -60.29
CA SER A 52 -21.83 -20.69 -61.55
C SER A 52 -22.17 -21.61 -62.70
N VAL A 53 -23.21 -21.26 -63.45
CA VAL A 53 -23.64 -21.97 -64.65
C VAL A 53 -23.24 -21.13 -65.85
N TYR A 54 -22.35 -21.65 -66.68
CA TYR A 54 -21.82 -20.90 -67.82
C TYR A 54 -22.94 -20.44 -68.76
N GLY A 55 -23.07 -19.13 -68.94
CA GLY A 55 -24.03 -18.50 -69.84
C GLY A 55 -25.49 -18.48 -69.35
N ASP A 56 -25.73 -18.66 -68.05
CA ASP A 56 -27.04 -18.45 -67.41
C ASP A 56 -26.91 -17.71 -66.07
N ASN A 57 -27.31 -16.45 -66.07
CA ASN A 57 -27.27 -15.60 -64.88
C ASN A 57 -28.44 -15.87 -63.92
N GLY A 58 -29.51 -16.55 -64.36
CA GLY A 58 -30.65 -16.91 -63.51
C GLY A 58 -30.37 -18.14 -62.64
N LEU A 59 -29.41 -18.97 -63.04
CA LEU A 59 -28.96 -20.17 -62.31
C LEU A 59 -27.63 -19.96 -61.58
N THR A 60 -26.99 -18.81 -61.78
CA THR A 60 -25.75 -18.44 -61.11
C THR A 60 -26.07 -17.60 -59.88
N GLY A 61 -25.53 -17.96 -58.72
CA GLY A 61 -25.82 -17.24 -57.49
C GLY A 61 -25.21 -17.85 -56.23
N LEU A 62 -25.60 -17.26 -55.10
CA LEU A 62 -25.22 -17.70 -53.76
C LEU A 62 -26.36 -18.53 -53.16
N PHE A 63 -26.03 -19.76 -52.77
CA PHE A 63 -26.97 -20.73 -52.25
C PHE A 63 -26.53 -21.15 -50.85
N PRO A 64 -27.16 -20.62 -49.78
CA PRO A 64 -26.88 -21.06 -48.43
C PRO A 64 -27.36 -22.50 -48.21
N VAL A 65 -26.56 -23.28 -47.49
CA VAL A 65 -26.90 -24.65 -47.11
C VAL A 65 -27.85 -24.61 -45.92
N SER A 66 -29.06 -25.11 -46.13
CA SER A 66 -30.11 -25.19 -45.11
C SER A 66 -29.81 -26.24 -44.05
N VAL A 67 -30.52 -26.16 -42.92
CA VAL A 67 -30.38 -27.07 -41.77
C VAL A 67 -30.68 -28.53 -42.09
N ASP A 68 -31.40 -28.80 -43.17
CA ASP A 68 -31.69 -30.14 -43.69
C ASP A 68 -30.59 -30.67 -44.63
N GLY A 69 -29.48 -29.93 -44.78
CA GLY A 69 -28.35 -30.32 -45.62
C GLY A 69 -28.58 -30.12 -47.11
N THR A 70 -29.60 -29.34 -47.49
CA THR A 70 -29.97 -29.06 -48.88
C THR A 70 -29.71 -27.61 -49.27
N ILE A 71 -29.57 -27.35 -50.56
CA ILE A 71 -29.67 -26.01 -51.14
C ILE A 71 -30.96 -25.90 -51.93
N GLY A 72 -31.65 -24.77 -51.78
CA GLY A 72 -32.78 -24.42 -52.66
C GLY A 72 -32.25 -23.91 -53.98
N TYR A 73 -32.22 -24.77 -55.00
CA TYR A 73 -31.69 -24.46 -56.32
C TYR A 73 -32.83 -24.26 -57.34
N PRO A 74 -32.80 -23.22 -58.20
CA PRO A 74 -33.86 -22.98 -59.18
C PRO A 74 -34.06 -24.19 -60.09
N ILE A 75 -35.32 -24.49 -60.45
CA ILE A 75 -35.74 -25.62 -61.29
C ILE A 75 -35.59 -27.00 -60.60
N LEU A 76 -34.53 -27.21 -59.81
CA LEU A 76 -34.28 -28.48 -59.11
C LEU A 76 -34.93 -28.60 -57.73
N GLY A 77 -35.37 -27.48 -57.13
CA GLY A 77 -35.85 -27.49 -55.75
C GLY A 77 -34.72 -27.78 -54.76
N ASN A 78 -34.95 -28.66 -53.79
CA ASN A 78 -33.98 -28.94 -52.73
C ASN A 78 -32.96 -29.99 -53.19
N VAL A 79 -31.71 -29.58 -53.33
CA VAL A 79 -30.60 -30.47 -53.73
C VAL A 79 -29.78 -30.84 -52.50
N PRO A 80 -29.59 -32.13 -52.17
CA PRO A 80 -28.79 -32.56 -51.03
C PRO A 80 -27.29 -32.35 -51.30
N VAL A 81 -26.63 -31.53 -50.48
CA VAL A 81 -25.21 -31.14 -50.62
C VAL A 81 -24.35 -31.51 -49.43
N LEU A 82 -24.95 -31.93 -48.32
CA LEU A 82 -24.23 -32.31 -47.11
C LEU A 82 -23.23 -33.45 -47.37
N ASP A 83 -22.06 -33.36 -46.74
CA ASP A 83 -20.97 -34.34 -46.79
C ASP A 83 -20.37 -34.59 -48.19
N LYS A 84 -20.76 -33.78 -49.18
CA LYS A 84 -20.24 -33.83 -50.55
C LYS A 84 -19.20 -32.74 -50.78
N THR A 85 -18.27 -33.04 -51.66
CA THR A 85 -17.30 -32.05 -52.17
C THR A 85 -17.97 -31.14 -53.19
N VAL A 86 -17.42 -29.95 -53.39
CA VAL A 86 -17.93 -29.00 -54.40
C VAL A 86 -17.95 -29.60 -55.81
N ASP A 87 -17.00 -30.47 -56.14
CA ASP A 87 -16.93 -31.16 -57.43
C ASP A 87 -18.06 -32.20 -57.59
N GLU A 88 -18.36 -32.96 -56.53
CA GLU A 88 -19.48 -33.91 -56.51
C GLU A 88 -20.82 -33.19 -56.62
N ILE A 89 -20.97 -32.05 -55.95
CA ILE A 89 -22.16 -31.20 -56.01
C ILE A 89 -22.31 -30.63 -57.42
N GLY A 90 -21.25 -30.09 -58.01
CA GLY A 90 -21.28 -29.57 -59.38
C GLY A 90 -21.63 -30.64 -60.40
N ALA A 91 -21.05 -31.84 -60.28
CA ALA A 91 -21.37 -32.98 -61.13
C ALA A 91 -22.81 -33.46 -60.95
N GLN A 92 -23.34 -33.45 -59.72
CA GLN A 92 -24.73 -33.80 -59.45
C GLN A 92 -25.69 -32.78 -60.07
N ILE A 93 -25.49 -31.49 -59.80
CA ILE A 93 -26.34 -30.42 -60.33
C ILE A 93 -26.28 -30.43 -61.87
N GLY A 94 -25.11 -30.64 -62.45
CA GLY A 94 -24.96 -30.78 -63.91
C GLY A 94 -25.74 -31.95 -64.50
N ARG A 95 -25.76 -33.11 -63.82
CA ARG A 95 -26.58 -34.26 -64.21
C ARG A 95 -28.08 -33.98 -64.08
N ASP A 96 -28.48 -33.37 -62.96
CA ASP A 96 -29.88 -33.10 -62.65
C ASP A 96 -30.45 -31.98 -63.54
N LEU A 97 -29.61 -31.04 -64.03
CA LEU A 97 -29.99 -29.99 -65.00
C LEU A 97 -30.06 -30.48 -66.45
N ALA A 98 -29.38 -31.57 -66.81
CA ALA A 98 -29.27 -32.04 -68.20
C ALA A 98 -30.62 -32.25 -68.93
N PRO A 99 -31.71 -32.72 -68.27
CA PRO A 99 -33.03 -32.85 -68.89
C PRO A 99 -33.71 -31.50 -69.21
N HIS A 100 -33.33 -30.44 -68.52
CA HIS A 100 -33.92 -29.11 -68.65
C HIS A 100 -33.06 -28.17 -69.50
N LEU A 101 -31.73 -28.37 -69.49
CA LEU A 101 -30.73 -27.52 -70.17
C LEU A 101 -29.56 -28.39 -70.67
N ALA A 102 -29.41 -28.53 -71.99
CA ALA A 102 -28.34 -29.34 -72.56
C ALA A 102 -26.95 -28.65 -72.46
N ASN A 103 -25.93 -29.44 -72.11
CA ASN A 103 -24.49 -29.10 -72.20
C ASN A 103 -24.04 -27.81 -71.48
N ARG A 104 -24.45 -27.61 -70.22
CA ARG A 104 -23.95 -26.50 -69.38
C ARG A 104 -22.91 -27.00 -68.38
N SER A 105 -21.79 -26.29 -68.27
CA SER A 105 -20.77 -26.53 -67.25
C SER A 105 -21.17 -25.81 -65.95
N VAL A 106 -21.22 -26.56 -64.85
CA VAL A 106 -21.54 -26.07 -63.51
C VAL A 106 -20.27 -26.08 -62.69
N ALA A 107 -19.86 -24.91 -62.21
CA ALA A 107 -18.77 -24.77 -61.25
C ALA A 107 -19.34 -24.41 -59.88
N VAL A 108 -18.88 -25.09 -58.83
CA VAL A 108 -19.30 -24.84 -57.45
C VAL A 108 -18.08 -24.47 -56.64
N ALA A 109 -18.18 -23.43 -55.83
CA ALA A 109 -17.16 -23.02 -54.89
C ALA A 109 -17.81 -22.63 -53.55
N VAL A 110 -17.13 -22.86 -52.43
CA VAL A 110 -17.59 -22.35 -51.15
C VAL A 110 -17.25 -20.86 -51.08
N LYS A 111 -18.26 -20.01 -50.99
CA LYS A 111 -18.10 -18.55 -50.86
C LYS A 111 -17.85 -18.15 -49.41
N GLU A 112 -18.62 -18.71 -48.49
CA GLU A 112 -18.49 -18.51 -47.05
C GLU A 112 -18.57 -19.88 -46.37
N TYR A 113 -17.62 -20.15 -45.49
CA TYR A 113 -17.62 -21.35 -44.66
C TYR A 113 -18.50 -21.16 -43.43
N ALA A 114 -19.04 -22.25 -42.90
CA ALA A 114 -19.78 -22.24 -41.66
C ALA A 114 -18.90 -21.65 -40.54
N PRO A 115 -19.44 -20.69 -39.76
CA PRO A 115 -18.64 -19.95 -38.80
C PRO A 115 -18.22 -20.83 -37.63
N ILE A 116 -17.12 -20.44 -37.00
CA ILE A 116 -16.59 -21.08 -35.79
C ILE A 116 -16.88 -20.18 -34.58
N PHE A 117 -16.99 -20.78 -33.41
CA PHE A 117 -17.26 -20.04 -32.18
C PHE A 117 -16.17 -20.29 -31.15
N ILE A 118 -15.82 -19.27 -30.39
CA ILE A 118 -14.96 -19.41 -29.20
C ILE A 118 -15.71 -18.92 -27.96
N ILE A 119 -15.69 -19.73 -26.91
CA ILE A 119 -16.40 -19.48 -25.65
C ILE A 119 -15.53 -19.84 -24.44
N GLY A 120 -15.90 -19.34 -23.26
CA GLY A 120 -15.20 -19.62 -22.00
C GLY A 120 -14.26 -18.48 -21.58
N ASP A 121 -13.08 -18.83 -21.04
CA ASP A 121 -12.13 -17.90 -20.41
C ASP A 121 -11.29 -17.09 -21.42
N VAL A 122 -11.96 -16.46 -22.38
CA VAL A 122 -11.35 -15.67 -23.46
C VAL A 122 -11.76 -14.20 -23.39
N GLN A 123 -10.93 -13.29 -23.91
CA GLN A 123 -11.24 -11.86 -23.87
C GLN A 123 -12.50 -11.49 -24.66
N LYS A 124 -12.67 -12.09 -25.85
CA LYS A 124 -13.76 -11.78 -26.79
C LYS A 124 -14.45 -13.06 -27.25
N PRO A 125 -15.32 -13.66 -26.42
CA PRO A 125 -16.10 -14.82 -26.84
C PRO A 125 -17.09 -14.42 -27.92
N GLY A 126 -17.29 -15.27 -28.94
CA GLY A 126 -18.18 -14.95 -30.05
C GLY A 126 -17.95 -15.76 -31.31
N LYS A 127 -18.61 -15.30 -32.38
CA LYS A 127 -18.57 -15.86 -33.73
C LYS A 127 -17.36 -15.32 -34.51
N TYR A 128 -16.62 -16.21 -35.16
CA TYR A 128 -15.47 -15.89 -36.02
C TYR A 128 -15.60 -16.58 -37.38
N GLU A 129 -14.96 -15.98 -38.40
CA GLU A 129 -14.92 -16.54 -39.76
C GLU A 129 -13.91 -17.70 -39.84
N TYR A 130 -14.33 -18.82 -40.44
CA TYR A 130 -13.47 -19.97 -40.65
C TYR A 130 -12.61 -19.83 -41.90
N ARG A 131 -11.32 -20.17 -41.79
CA ARG A 131 -10.42 -20.34 -42.93
C ARG A 131 -9.85 -21.76 -42.93
N PRO A 132 -9.74 -22.41 -44.10
CA PRO A 132 -9.12 -23.72 -44.21
C PRO A 132 -7.69 -23.73 -43.64
N GLY A 133 -7.43 -24.68 -42.73
CA GLY A 133 -6.12 -24.84 -42.08
C GLY A 133 -5.96 -24.12 -40.75
N MET A 134 -6.96 -23.37 -40.27
CA MET A 134 -6.93 -22.73 -38.95
C MET A 134 -6.75 -23.74 -37.80
N ILE A 135 -6.00 -23.33 -36.78
CA ILE A 135 -5.76 -24.10 -35.54
C ILE A 135 -6.39 -23.42 -34.32
N VAL A 136 -6.55 -24.18 -33.24
CA VAL A 136 -7.11 -23.70 -31.95
C VAL A 136 -6.40 -22.44 -31.45
N LEU A 137 -5.07 -22.40 -31.51
CA LEU A 137 -4.28 -21.23 -31.07
C LEU A 137 -4.59 -19.97 -31.89
N GLU A 138 -4.85 -20.11 -33.19
CA GLU A 138 -5.16 -18.98 -34.07
C GLU A 138 -6.54 -18.40 -33.72
N LEU A 139 -7.54 -19.25 -33.52
CA LEU A 139 -8.87 -18.82 -33.06
C LEU A 139 -8.81 -18.21 -31.65
N PHE A 140 -8.03 -18.81 -30.75
CA PHE A 140 -7.81 -18.26 -29.40
C PHE A 140 -7.18 -16.87 -29.44
N SER A 141 -6.21 -16.66 -30.33
CA SER A 141 -5.57 -15.36 -30.55
C SER A 141 -6.54 -14.33 -31.14
N LEU A 142 -7.39 -14.72 -32.11
CA LEU A 142 -8.46 -13.87 -32.65
C LEU A 142 -9.48 -13.48 -31.57
N GLY A 143 -9.74 -14.39 -30.63
CA GLY A 143 -10.52 -14.17 -29.41
C GLY A 143 -9.86 -13.24 -28.38
N GLY A 144 -8.67 -12.71 -28.66
CA GLY A 144 -7.90 -11.85 -27.76
C GLY A 144 -7.13 -12.60 -26.69
N GLY A 145 -7.01 -13.94 -26.78
CA GLY A 145 -6.32 -14.76 -25.78
C GLY A 145 -7.11 -14.87 -24.48
N LEU A 146 -6.39 -15.22 -23.40
CA LEU A 146 -6.99 -15.41 -22.09
C LEU A 146 -7.57 -14.10 -21.58
N ARG A 147 -8.76 -14.17 -20.98
CA ARG A 147 -9.33 -13.01 -20.29
C ARG A 147 -8.40 -12.60 -19.16
N GLU A 148 -7.77 -11.42 -19.26
CA GLU A 148 -6.99 -10.86 -18.17
C GLU A 148 -7.89 -10.74 -16.93
N PRO A 149 -7.51 -11.33 -15.78
CA PRO A 149 -8.14 -10.99 -14.52
C PRO A 149 -7.92 -9.50 -14.33
N THR A 150 -8.98 -8.71 -14.19
CA THR A 150 -8.89 -7.27 -13.94
C THR A 150 -7.95 -7.04 -12.76
N VAL A 151 -6.79 -6.49 -13.10
CA VAL A 151 -5.62 -6.22 -12.28
C VAL A 151 -5.99 -5.75 -10.86
N ARG A 152 -5.72 -6.60 -9.86
CA ARG A 152 -5.43 -6.16 -8.47
C ARG A 152 -3.93 -6.05 -8.23
N THR A 153 -3.11 -6.32 -9.25
CA THR A 153 -1.66 -6.49 -9.15
C THR A 153 -0.93 -5.14 -9.05
N ASP A 154 -1.35 -4.11 -9.81
CA ASP A 154 -0.65 -2.82 -9.84
C ASP A 154 -0.93 -1.92 -8.62
N MET A 155 -2.14 -1.99 -8.06
CA MET A 155 -2.50 -1.19 -6.87
C MET A 155 -1.79 -1.67 -5.60
N SER A 156 -1.37 -2.94 -5.55
CA SER A 156 -0.71 -3.51 -4.37
C SER A 156 0.67 -2.91 -4.12
N GLY A 157 1.45 -2.65 -5.19
CA GLY A 157 2.78 -2.04 -5.09
C GLY A 157 2.73 -0.59 -4.61
N ILE A 158 1.83 0.22 -5.18
CA ILE A 158 1.65 1.63 -4.78
C ILE A 158 1.15 1.69 -3.32
N GLN A 159 0.21 0.83 -2.93
CA GLN A 159 -0.28 0.75 -1.56
C GLN A 159 0.80 0.32 -0.56
N LEU A 160 1.71 -0.57 -0.95
CA LEU A 160 2.86 -0.95 -0.12
C LEU A 160 3.81 0.21 0.10
N ILE A 161 4.17 0.92 -0.97
CA ILE A 161 5.08 2.08 -0.88
C ILE A 161 4.45 3.16 0.00
N SER A 162 3.17 3.49 -0.20
CA SER A 162 2.49 4.48 0.63
C SER A 162 2.39 4.06 2.09
N ALA A 163 2.10 2.78 2.36
CA ALA A 163 2.02 2.26 3.73
C ALA A 163 3.40 2.24 4.41
N GLN A 164 4.47 1.97 3.66
CA GLN A 164 5.84 2.07 4.16
C GLN A 164 6.23 3.52 4.50
N GLN A 165 5.92 4.46 3.61
CA GLN A 165 6.14 5.89 3.87
C GLN A 165 5.38 6.36 5.11
N GLU A 166 4.08 6.02 5.23
CA GLU A 166 3.29 6.35 6.41
C GLU A 166 3.87 5.74 7.69
N TYR A 167 4.39 4.51 7.61
CA TYR A 167 5.06 3.88 8.74
C TYR A 167 6.34 4.61 9.17
N GLU A 168 7.18 5.03 8.21
CA GLU A 168 8.39 5.81 8.48
C GLU A 168 8.07 7.19 9.07
N ASP A 169 7.04 7.87 8.58
CA ASP A 169 6.58 9.15 9.13
C ASP A 169 6.09 8.99 10.58
N MET A 170 5.29 7.95 10.85
CA MET A 170 4.85 7.63 12.21
C MET A 170 6.01 7.25 13.13
N SER A 171 7.04 6.58 12.62
CA SER A 171 8.21 6.20 13.43
C SER A 171 9.04 7.43 13.82
N LEU A 172 9.18 8.40 12.91
CA LEU A 172 9.78 9.71 13.20
C LEU A 172 8.96 10.50 14.22
N GLN A 173 7.63 10.52 14.07
CA GLN A 173 6.76 11.16 15.04
C GLN A 173 6.88 10.49 16.42
N LEU A 174 6.94 9.16 16.48
CA LEU A 174 7.10 8.41 17.72
C LEU A 174 8.43 8.73 18.41
N LEU A 175 9.51 8.81 17.64
CA LEU A 175 10.82 9.22 18.15
C LEU A 175 10.76 10.63 18.77
N SER A 176 10.17 11.59 18.05
CA SER A 176 10.03 12.96 18.57
C SER A 176 9.23 12.99 19.87
N GLN A 177 8.14 12.24 19.96
CA GLN A 177 7.35 12.13 21.18
C GLN A 177 8.11 11.44 22.32
N ASP A 178 8.93 10.42 22.02
CA ASP A 178 9.73 9.72 23.03
C ASP A 178 10.85 10.59 23.61
N VAL A 179 11.54 11.37 22.77
CA VAL A 179 12.55 12.35 23.23
C VAL A 179 11.88 13.42 24.10
N LYS A 180 10.71 13.92 23.68
CA LYS A 180 9.92 14.87 24.46
C LYS A 180 9.48 14.28 25.80
N ARG A 181 9.00 13.03 25.82
CA ARG A 181 8.67 12.27 27.04
C ARG A 181 9.87 12.24 28.00
N ALA A 182 11.05 11.87 27.51
CA ALA A 182 12.27 11.82 28.32
C ALA A 182 12.65 13.20 28.90
N ARG A 183 12.47 14.29 28.14
CA ARG A 183 12.65 15.65 28.67
C ARG A 183 11.67 15.94 29.81
N LEU A 184 10.39 15.61 29.63
CA LEU A 184 9.36 15.87 30.63
C LEU A 184 9.54 15.02 31.89
N GLU A 185 9.98 13.76 31.76
CA GLU A 185 10.38 12.92 32.88
C GLU A 185 11.55 13.54 33.66
N ALA A 186 12.53 14.14 32.95
CA ALA A 186 13.62 14.86 33.59
C ALA A 186 13.16 16.15 34.30
N GLU A 187 12.24 16.90 33.68
CA GLU A 187 11.62 18.09 34.31
C GLU A 187 10.83 17.73 35.57
N LEU A 188 10.03 16.67 35.51
CA LEU A 188 9.23 16.15 36.62
C LEU A 188 10.08 15.58 37.75
N ASN A 189 11.22 14.96 37.47
CA ASN A 189 12.09 14.39 38.50
C ASN A 189 13.19 15.35 38.98
N ASN A 190 13.25 16.57 38.42
CA ASN A 190 14.36 17.51 38.63
C ASN A 190 15.74 16.91 38.31
N THR A 191 15.83 16.01 37.32
CA THR A 191 17.10 15.40 36.87
C THR A 191 17.60 16.07 35.60
N GLU A 192 18.87 15.87 35.26
CA GLU A 192 19.40 16.27 33.96
C GLU A 192 18.72 15.49 32.84
N PHE A 193 18.42 16.19 31.75
CA PHE A 193 17.90 15.56 30.55
C PHE A 193 19.01 14.78 29.84
N GLN A 194 18.85 13.45 29.79
CA GLN A 194 19.74 12.56 29.05
C GLN A 194 18.88 11.55 28.28
N TYR A 195 18.96 11.61 26.96
CA TYR A 195 18.26 10.65 26.10
C TYR A 195 19.14 9.44 25.83
N LYS A 196 18.64 8.24 26.16
CA LYS A 196 19.25 6.96 25.78
C LYS A 196 18.39 6.33 24.70
N ILE A 197 19.00 6.00 23.57
CA ILE A 197 18.34 5.30 22.47
C ILE A 197 18.04 3.88 22.96
N ASN A 198 16.84 3.66 23.50
CA ASN A 198 16.43 2.39 24.07
C ASN A 198 15.55 1.57 23.10
N GLU A 199 14.88 2.22 22.15
CA GLU A 199 14.00 1.55 21.18
C GLU A 199 14.74 1.26 19.86
N ILE A 200 14.95 -0.03 19.60
CA ILE A 200 15.46 -0.56 18.35
C ILE A 200 14.38 -0.34 17.27
N GLY A 201 14.67 0.44 16.23
CA GLY A 201 13.83 0.50 15.02
C GLY A 201 13.01 1.78 14.80
N LEU A 202 13.17 2.83 15.62
CA LEU A 202 12.48 4.11 15.41
C LEU A 202 12.96 4.88 14.18
N THR A 203 14.28 4.91 13.92
CA THR A 203 14.88 5.43 12.68
C THR A 203 16.24 4.77 12.44
N LYS A 204 16.72 4.77 11.18
CA LYS A 204 18.07 4.29 10.82
C LYS A 204 19.13 5.39 10.78
N ASP A 205 18.73 6.67 10.80
CA ASP A 205 19.64 7.80 10.63
C ASP A 205 20.00 8.46 11.98
N PRO A 206 21.21 8.25 12.50
CA PRO A 206 21.66 8.84 13.76
C PRO A 206 21.66 10.37 13.75
N ALA A 207 21.81 11.01 12.58
CA ALA A 207 21.89 12.47 12.48
C ALA A 207 20.53 13.14 12.78
N ILE A 208 19.42 12.51 12.37
CA ILE A 208 18.07 13.01 12.66
C ILE A 208 17.78 12.88 14.15
N VAL A 209 18.12 11.72 14.75
CA VAL A 209 17.97 11.49 16.19
C VAL A 209 18.71 12.56 16.99
N GLN A 210 19.98 12.82 16.63
CA GLN A 210 20.78 13.82 17.33
C GLN A 210 20.17 15.22 17.22
N LYS A 211 19.69 15.64 16.04
CA LYS A 211 19.03 16.95 15.87
C LYS A 211 17.79 17.11 16.75
N ILE A 212 16.97 16.07 16.88
CA ILE A 212 15.77 16.09 17.73
C ILE A 212 16.17 16.20 19.20
N VAL A 213 17.17 15.41 19.63
CA VAL A 213 17.70 15.44 21.00
C VAL A 213 18.30 16.80 21.34
N ASP A 214 19.10 17.38 20.44
CA ASP A 214 19.75 18.68 20.63
C ASP A 214 18.72 19.81 20.74
N ALA A 215 17.65 19.75 19.94
CA ALA A 215 16.56 20.72 20.01
C ALA A 215 15.83 20.66 21.36
N GLU A 216 15.50 19.46 21.85
CA GLU A 216 14.86 19.27 23.16
C GLU A 216 15.79 19.61 24.33
N LEU A 217 17.09 19.32 24.21
CA LEU A 217 18.10 19.72 25.20
C LEU A 217 18.22 21.25 25.28
N SER A 218 18.21 21.93 24.14
CA SER A 218 18.24 23.39 24.09
C SER A 218 17.01 24.00 24.76
N LEU A 219 15.82 23.44 24.50
CA LEU A 219 14.57 23.86 25.12
C LEU A 219 14.57 23.62 26.65
N TYR A 220 15.04 22.45 27.09
CA TYR A 220 15.18 22.10 28.50
C TYR A 220 16.08 23.12 29.24
N ASN A 221 17.26 23.40 28.68
CA ASN A 221 18.21 24.34 29.26
C ASN A 221 17.63 25.76 29.33
N LEU A 222 16.92 26.21 28.29
CA LEU A 222 16.26 27.51 28.27
C LEU A 222 15.17 27.62 29.35
N ARG A 223 14.29 26.61 29.46
CA ARG A 223 13.23 26.58 30.49
C ARG A 223 13.83 26.62 31.89
N LEU A 224 14.90 25.85 32.09
CA LEU A 224 15.59 25.76 33.37
C LEU A 224 16.32 27.06 33.73
N SER A 225 16.96 27.73 32.76
CA SER A 225 17.64 29.01 33.00
C SER A 225 16.62 30.10 33.35
N VAL A 226 15.53 30.23 32.60
CA VAL A 226 14.47 31.22 32.86
C VAL A 226 13.88 31.06 34.27
N MET A 227 13.57 29.82 34.68
CA MET A 227 13.06 29.55 36.02
C MET A 227 14.08 29.89 37.12
N ARG A 228 15.36 29.57 36.89
CA ARG A 228 16.43 29.90 37.85
C ARG A 228 16.63 31.39 37.99
N ASP A 229 16.64 32.13 36.88
CA ASP A 229 16.79 33.58 36.87
C ASP A 229 15.64 34.27 37.61
N GLU A 230 14.40 33.80 37.39
CA GLU A 230 13.22 34.29 38.10
C GLU A 230 13.29 33.98 39.61
N LYS A 231 13.70 32.76 39.98
CA LYS A 231 13.92 32.37 41.38
C LYS A 231 14.98 33.25 42.04
N THR A 232 16.12 33.48 41.40
CA THR A 232 17.20 34.32 41.93
C THR A 232 16.74 35.76 42.13
N ASN A 233 15.96 36.32 41.21
CA ASN A 233 15.37 37.66 41.38
C ASN A 233 14.42 37.73 42.59
N LEU A 234 13.51 36.75 42.73
CA LEU A 234 12.62 36.67 43.89
C LEU A 234 13.39 36.46 45.21
N GLU A 235 14.45 35.66 45.21
CA GLU A 235 15.31 35.47 46.39
C GLU A 235 16.01 36.77 46.79
N SER A 236 16.46 37.58 45.83
CA SER A 236 16.99 38.92 46.09
C SER A 236 15.93 39.83 46.71
N GLN A 237 14.69 39.83 46.20
CA GLN A 237 13.58 40.60 46.77
C GLN A 237 13.24 40.15 48.19
N ARG A 238 13.20 38.84 48.44
CA ARG A 238 13.00 38.27 49.77
C ARG A 238 14.08 38.76 50.73
N GLN A 239 15.34 38.79 50.30
CA GLN A 239 16.44 39.27 51.12
C GLN A 239 16.32 40.76 51.46
N SER A 240 15.86 41.60 50.52
CA SER A 240 15.56 43.00 50.80
C SER A 240 14.46 43.17 51.85
N PHE A 241 13.38 42.39 51.79
CA PHE A 241 12.34 42.42 52.84
C PHE A 241 12.84 41.90 54.19
N ILE A 242 13.72 40.91 54.22
CA ILE A 242 14.34 40.44 55.47
C ILE A 242 15.15 41.56 56.13
N GLN A 243 15.92 42.32 55.34
CA GLN A 243 16.67 43.47 55.84
C GLN A 243 15.74 44.58 56.33
N GLU A 244 14.67 44.89 55.60
CA GLU A 244 13.66 45.86 56.01
C GLU A 244 12.99 45.45 57.34
N ILE A 245 12.58 44.19 57.48
CA ILE A 245 12.01 43.62 58.71
C ILE A 245 12.97 43.78 59.89
N ASP A 246 14.25 43.41 59.74
CA ASP A 246 15.26 43.55 60.81
C ASP A 246 15.41 45.02 61.26
N THR A 247 15.41 45.97 60.32
CA THR A 247 15.49 47.40 60.68
C THR A 247 14.23 47.90 61.39
N LEU A 248 13.05 47.45 60.97
CA LEU A 248 11.77 47.81 61.58
C LEU A 248 11.61 47.17 62.98
N GLU A 249 12.07 45.94 63.17
CA GLU A 249 12.10 45.26 64.47
C GLU A 249 12.99 46.01 65.47
N LYS A 250 14.21 46.40 65.04
CA LYS A 250 15.11 47.23 65.86
C LYS A 250 14.49 48.58 66.17
N SER A 251 13.89 49.26 65.19
CA SER A 251 13.19 50.54 65.43
C SER A 251 12.02 50.38 66.39
N THR A 252 11.26 49.28 66.30
CA THR A 252 10.13 49.00 67.19
C THR A 252 10.62 48.75 68.61
N SER A 253 11.71 48.00 68.78
CA SER A 253 12.33 47.75 70.09
C SER A 253 12.77 49.04 70.78
N LEU A 254 13.50 49.92 70.07
CA LEU A 254 13.95 51.20 70.61
C LEU A 254 12.77 52.12 70.98
N ARG A 255 11.75 52.20 70.12
CA ARG A 255 10.54 52.99 70.40
C ARG A 255 9.76 52.45 71.60
N ASN A 256 9.70 51.13 71.75
CA ASN A 256 9.05 50.50 72.91
C ASN A 256 9.80 50.84 74.21
N GLU A 257 11.13 50.85 74.20
CA GLU A 257 11.93 51.30 75.34
C GLU A 257 11.67 52.78 75.68
N GLN A 258 11.64 53.66 74.68
CA GLN A 258 11.29 55.07 74.87
C GLN A 258 9.86 55.26 75.40
N PHE A 259 8.90 54.49 74.90
CA PHE A 259 7.52 54.49 75.40
C PHE A 259 7.45 54.10 76.88
N GLN A 260 8.21 53.09 77.30
CA GLN A 260 8.29 52.68 78.71
C GLN A 260 8.88 53.80 79.59
N LEU A 261 9.96 54.44 79.15
CA LEU A 261 10.57 55.57 79.87
C LEU A 261 9.61 56.76 80.00
N LEU A 262 8.91 57.13 78.92
CA LEU A 262 7.87 58.17 78.96
C LEU A 262 6.72 57.79 79.90
N GLY A 263 6.37 56.50 79.99
CA GLY A 263 5.38 55.99 80.93
C GLY A 263 5.80 56.22 82.38
N LEU A 264 7.08 55.99 82.71
CA LEU A 264 7.64 56.27 84.03
C LEU A 264 7.59 57.78 84.35
N ASP A 265 7.95 58.63 83.39
CA ASP A 265 7.88 60.09 83.52
C ASP A 265 6.44 60.60 83.78
N VAL A 266 5.46 60.04 83.07
CA VAL A 266 4.04 60.35 83.27
C VAL A 266 3.59 59.94 84.67
N ASN A 267 3.95 58.73 85.12
CA ASN A 267 3.59 58.23 86.45
C ASN A 267 4.19 59.09 87.57
N ALA A 268 5.48 59.44 87.46
CA ALA A 268 6.16 60.32 88.40
C ALA A 268 5.52 61.73 88.42
N SER A 269 5.18 62.26 87.24
CA SER A 269 4.48 63.54 87.12
C SER A 269 3.08 63.51 87.74
N GLU A 270 2.36 62.40 87.60
CA GLU A 270 1.03 62.21 88.20
C GLU A 270 1.11 62.21 89.73
N GLU A 271 2.14 61.56 90.29
CA GLU A 271 2.42 61.60 91.73
C GLU A 271 2.76 63.02 92.22
N LEU A 272 3.57 63.78 91.50
CA LEU A 272 3.89 65.17 91.86
C LEU A 272 2.66 66.08 91.81
N VAL A 273 1.80 65.91 90.81
CA VAL A 273 0.56 66.68 90.69
C VAL A 273 -0.43 66.35 91.81
N THR A 274 -0.56 65.07 92.19
CA THR A 274 -1.44 64.67 93.33
C THR A 274 -0.94 65.22 94.66
N ARG A 275 0.38 65.34 94.84
CA ARG A 275 1.01 66.00 96.00
C ARG A 275 0.99 67.54 95.93
N GLY A 276 0.47 68.13 94.85
CA GLY A 276 0.42 69.59 94.65
C GLY A 276 1.77 70.24 94.29
N ALA A 277 2.79 69.44 94.00
CA ALA A 277 4.15 69.89 93.69
C ALA A 277 4.39 70.17 92.19
N ALA A 278 3.43 69.85 91.32
CA ALA A 278 3.48 70.10 89.88
C ALA A 278 2.10 70.53 89.31
N SER A 279 2.08 71.11 88.10
CA SER A 279 0.84 71.58 87.47
C SER A 279 0.14 70.50 86.63
N GLN A 280 -1.20 70.53 86.61
CA GLN A 280 -2.01 69.67 85.73
C GLN A 280 -1.69 69.86 84.24
N SER A 281 -1.25 71.05 83.83
CA SER A 281 -0.87 71.31 82.44
C SER A 281 0.39 70.54 82.05
N ALA A 282 1.39 70.48 82.94
CA ALA A 282 2.61 69.73 82.70
C ALA A 282 2.33 68.22 82.57
N LEU A 283 1.47 67.67 83.43
CA LEU A 283 1.05 66.26 83.32
C LEU A 283 0.33 65.96 82.00
N ARG A 284 -0.58 66.84 81.55
CA ARG A 284 -1.26 66.67 80.26
C ARG A 284 -0.28 66.68 79.09
N GLU A 285 0.76 67.51 79.14
CA GLU A 285 1.77 67.55 78.09
C GLU A 285 2.57 66.25 78.04
N ARG A 286 3.01 65.71 79.19
CA ARG A 286 3.67 64.39 79.24
C ARG A 286 2.75 63.25 78.76
N LYS A 287 1.46 63.28 79.10
CA LYS A 287 0.48 62.31 78.57
C LYS A 287 0.34 62.43 77.04
N ARG A 288 0.39 63.64 76.47
CA ARG A 288 0.38 63.83 75.00
C ARG A 288 1.64 63.27 74.35
N GLU A 289 2.82 63.48 74.95
CA GLU A 289 4.08 62.90 74.47
C GLU A 289 4.01 61.36 74.44
N LEU A 290 3.49 60.73 75.51
CA LEU A 290 3.29 59.29 75.58
C LEU A 290 2.31 58.78 74.50
N LEU A 291 1.19 59.49 74.29
CA LEU A 291 0.21 59.14 73.25
C LEU A 291 0.79 59.28 71.84
N ALA A 292 1.58 60.33 71.58
CA ALA A 292 2.28 60.51 70.32
C ALA A 292 3.29 59.37 70.06
N MET A 293 4.03 58.95 71.09
CA MET A 293 4.93 57.79 70.99
C MET A 293 4.16 56.49 70.71
N ASN A 294 3.01 56.27 71.37
CA ASN A 294 2.16 55.12 71.10
C ASN A 294 1.68 55.09 69.63
N GLN A 295 1.25 56.24 69.10
CA GLN A 295 0.86 56.36 67.70
C GLN A 295 2.01 55.96 66.77
N GLN A 296 3.23 56.43 67.04
CA GLN A 296 4.40 56.06 66.25
C GLN A 296 4.72 54.55 66.34
N LEU A 297 4.55 53.94 67.52
CA LEU A 297 4.76 52.50 67.71
C LEU A 297 3.76 51.67 66.89
N LEU A 298 2.49 52.09 66.86
CA LEU A 298 1.45 51.48 66.02
C LEU A 298 1.74 51.65 64.52
N GLU A 299 2.30 52.79 64.13
CA GLU A 299 2.71 53.02 62.74
C GLU A 299 3.86 52.10 62.34
N THR A 300 4.90 51.98 63.17
CA THR A 300 6.01 51.06 62.91
C THR A 300 5.60 49.60 62.89
N SER A 301 4.67 49.18 63.74
CA SER A 301 4.17 47.81 63.73
C SER A 301 3.33 47.52 62.47
N SER A 302 2.59 48.51 61.96
CA SER A 302 1.90 48.42 60.67
C SER A 302 2.86 48.29 59.50
N PHE A 303 3.98 49.03 59.49
CA PHE A 303 5.04 48.85 58.48
C PHE A 303 5.67 47.46 58.56
N LEU A 304 6.00 47.00 59.77
CA LEU A 304 6.56 45.67 59.99
C LEU A 304 5.63 44.55 59.50
N ALA A 305 4.35 44.63 59.83
CA ALA A 305 3.35 43.66 59.37
C ALA A 305 3.24 43.61 57.84
N ARG A 306 3.29 44.77 57.16
CA ARG A 306 3.31 44.84 55.70
C ARG A 306 4.56 44.23 55.09
N ALA A 307 5.74 44.52 55.64
CA ALA A 307 7.00 43.93 55.18
C ALA A 307 6.99 42.40 55.35
N GLN A 308 6.49 41.90 56.48
CA GLN A 308 6.30 40.46 56.71
C GLN A 308 5.34 39.81 55.70
N GLN A 309 4.21 40.47 55.42
CA GLN A 309 3.25 40.00 54.42
C GLN A 309 3.88 39.93 53.03
N ASN A 310 4.62 40.96 52.62
CA ASN A 310 5.30 41.00 51.32
C ASN A 310 6.36 39.91 51.20
N LYS A 311 7.16 39.69 52.26
CA LYS A 311 8.13 38.58 52.30
C LYS A 311 7.44 37.22 52.09
N ASN A 312 6.34 36.98 52.81
CA ASN A 312 5.59 35.72 52.71
C ASN A 312 4.96 35.55 51.32
N GLU A 313 4.52 36.63 50.67
CA GLU A 313 4.03 36.58 49.29
C GLU A 313 5.15 36.19 48.31
N VAL A 314 6.35 36.76 48.45
CA VAL A 314 7.51 36.38 47.64
C VAL A 314 7.90 34.92 47.86
N GLU A 315 7.91 34.46 49.12
CA GLU A 315 8.17 33.05 49.45
C GLU A 315 7.15 32.11 48.80
N ARG A 316 5.86 32.47 48.81
CA ARG A 316 4.82 31.71 48.11
C ARG A 316 5.07 31.66 46.60
N ARG A 317 5.42 32.78 45.97
CA ARG A 317 5.75 32.83 44.54
C ARG A 317 6.96 31.94 44.19
N ILE A 318 7.99 31.89 45.05
CA ILE A 318 9.14 30.99 44.85
C ILE A 318 8.70 29.52 44.84
N LEU A 319 7.82 29.12 45.77
CA LEU A 319 7.28 27.75 45.81
C LEU A 319 6.41 27.44 44.59
N GLU A 320 5.60 28.41 44.14
CA GLU A 320 4.74 28.28 42.97
C GLU A 320 5.54 28.02 41.68
N LEU A 321 6.76 28.56 41.52
CA LEU A 321 7.60 28.33 40.33
C LEU A 321 7.92 26.84 40.11
N GLU A 322 8.36 26.16 41.18
CA GLU A 322 8.69 24.73 41.11
C GLU A 322 7.44 23.89 40.91
N SER A 323 6.37 24.13 41.68
CA SER A 323 5.10 23.42 41.52
C SER A 323 4.50 23.61 40.13
N LYS A 324 4.59 24.81 39.56
CA LYS A 324 4.11 25.08 38.20
C LYS A 324 4.87 24.25 37.17
N ARG A 325 6.21 24.25 37.23
CA ARG A 325 7.05 23.45 36.32
C ARG A 325 6.72 21.95 36.41
N HIS A 326 6.53 21.43 37.62
CA HIS A 326 6.16 20.02 37.86
C HIS A 326 4.77 19.70 37.30
N ASN A 327 3.77 20.55 37.56
CA ASN A 327 2.41 20.35 37.09
C ASN A 327 2.31 20.44 35.56
N ASP A 328 2.97 21.43 34.95
CA ASP A 328 3.04 21.58 33.50
C ASP A 328 3.72 20.34 32.87
N ALA A 329 4.82 19.86 33.45
CA ALA A 329 5.49 18.65 32.97
C ALA A 329 4.60 17.39 33.11
N ALA A 330 3.93 17.20 34.24
CA ALA A 330 3.07 16.04 34.49
C ALA A 330 1.84 16.02 33.55
N THR A 331 1.25 17.19 33.30
CA THR A 331 0.10 17.32 32.39
C THR A 331 0.48 17.05 30.95
N GLU A 332 1.58 17.65 30.46
CA GLU A 332 2.12 17.38 29.12
C GLU A 332 2.52 15.89 28.97
N LEU A 333 3.16 15.30 29.99
CA LEU A 333 3.61 13.91 29.96
C LEU A 333 2.44 12.94 29.77
N ARG A 334 1.34 13.13 30.53
CA ARG A 334 0.13 12.31 30.42
C ARG A 334 -0.48 12.37 29.01
N GLU A 335 -0.48 13.54 28.37
CA GLU A 335 -1.00 13.70 27.00
C GLU A 335 -0.12 12.97 25.98
N ILE A 336 1.20 13.12 26.11
CA ILE A 336 2.18 12.46 25.22
C ILE A 336 2.12 10.94 25.37
N GLU A 337 1.98 10.41 26.58
CA GLU A 337 1.85 8.96 26.78
C GLU A 337 0.61 8.39 26.06
N LEU A 338 -0.52 9.11 26.08
CA LEU A 338 -1.72 8.71 25.36
C LEU A 338 -1.52 8.78 23.84
N ASP A 339 -0.86 9.83 23.34
CA ASP A 339 -0.59 9.99 21.91
C ASP A 339 0.43 8.97 21.39
N MET A 340 1.47 8.67 22.18
CA MET A 340 2.42 7.57 21.93
C MET A 340 1.69 6.23 21.85
N ALA A 341 0.76 5.94 22.78
CA ALA A 341 -0.02 4.71 22.76
C ALA A 341 -0.92 4.60 21.52
N ARG A 342 -1.54 5.70 21.09
CA ARG A 342 -2.32 5.78 19.84
C ARG A 342 -1.44 5.56 18.62
N LEU A 343 -0.26 6.19 18.58
CA LEU A 343 0.67 6.11 17.46
C LEU A 343 1.23 4.69 17.32
N ARG A 344 1.65 4.06 18.41
CA ARG A 344 2.08 2.64 18.42
C ARG A 344 0.98 1.70 17.91
N ARG A 345 -0.30 1.94 18.27
CA ARG A 345 -1.43 1.17 17.74
C ARG A 345 -1.62 1.36 16.24
N LYS A 346 -1.51 2.60 15.75
CA LYS A 346 -1.58 2.89 14.30
C LYS A 346 -0.42 2.22 13.56
N MET A 347 0.80 2.33 14.06
CA MET A 347 1.98 1.68 13.48
C MET A 347 1.84 0.16 13.43
N ALA A 348 1.34 -0.46 14.50
CA ALA A 348 1.08 -1.91 14.53
C ALA A 348 0.03 -2.31 13.47
N PHE A 349 -1.03 -1.51 13.32
CA PHE A 349 -2.03 -1.73 12.28
C PHE A 349 -1.44 -1.56 10.86
N THR A 350 -0.65 -0.52 10.61
CA THR A 350 -0.01 -0.31 9.31
C THR A 350 1.00 -1.41 8.98
N LEU A 351 1.76 -1.92 9.95
CA LEU A 351 2.60 -3.11 9.75
C LEU A 351 1.78 -4.34 9.40
N GLN A 352 0.64 -4.56 10.06
CA GLN A 352 -0.27 -5.64 9.70
C GLN A 352 -0.80 -5.48 8.27
N MET A 353 -1.16 -4.25 7.86
CA MET A 353 -1.58 -3.94 6.49
C MET A 353 -0.46 -4.23 5.47
N ILE A 354 0.77 -3.78 5.73
CA ILE A 354 1.94 -4.09 4.88
C ILE A 354 2.13 -5.60 4.76
N GLY A 355 2.03 -6.32 5.87
CA GLY A 355 2.12 -7.78 5.91
C GLY A 355 1.04 -8.47 5.07
N GLU A 356 -0.21 -8.02 5.19
CA GLU A 356 -1.36 -8.55 4.44
C GLU A 356 -1.28 -8.23 2.94
N ILE A 357 -0.87 -7.03 2.56
CA ILE A 357 -0.69 -6.65 1.15
C ILE A 357 0.44 -7.49 0.55
N GLY A 358 1.58 -7.63 1.25
CA GLY A 358 2.69 -8.47 0.81
C GLY A 358 2.34 -9.96 0.73
N ALA A 359 1.53 -10.49 1.67
CA ALA A 359 1.03 -11.85 1.61
C ALA A 359 0.01 -12.07 0.48
N SER A 360 -0.84 -11.07 0.20
CA SER A 360 -1.82 -11.10 -0.87
C SER A 360 -1.15 -11.05 -2.25
N ALA A 361 -0.14 -10.18 -2.43
CA ALA A 361 0.65 -10.12 -3.65
C ALA A 361 1.32 -11.48 -3.95
N ARG A 362 1.95 -12.12 -2.95
CA ARG A 362 2.52 -13.47 -3.11
C ARG A 362 1.49 -14.54 -3.44
N ARG A 363 0.29 -14.48 -2.85
CA ARG A 363 -0.81 -15.42 -3.15
C ARG A 363 -1.31 -15.28 -4.59
N VAL A 364 -1.44 -14.05 -5.09
CA VAL A 364 -1.88 -13.79 -6.47
C VAL A 364 -0.85 -14.33 -7.47
N SER A 365 0.43 -14.05 -7.28
CA SER A 365 1.48 -14.59 -8.16
C SER A 365 1.53 -16.13 -8.15
N ALA A 366 1.38 -16.75 -6.97
CA ALA A 366 1.33 -18.21 -6.88
C ALA A 366 0.07 -18.82 -7.53
N LEU A 367 -1.06 -18.10 -7.54
CA LEU A 367 -2.27 -18.55 -8.23
C LEU A 367 -2.14 -18.45 -9.75
N GLU A 368 -1.47 -17.42 -10.27
CA GLU A 368 -1.18 -17.28 -11.71
C GLU A 368 -0.29 -18.44 -12.23
N ASP A 369 0.73 -18.84 -11.47
CA ASP A 369 1.61 -19.97 -11.82
C ASP A 369 0.90 -21.34 -11.75
N MET A 370 -0.27 -21.43 -11.09
CA MET A 370 -1.02 -22.67 -10.88
C MET A 370 -2.24 -22.84 -11.78
N ILE A 371 -2.41 -22.00 -12.80
CA ILE A 371 -3.58 -22.08 -13.71
C ILE A 371 -3.10 -22.49 -15.11
N GLU A 372 -3.50 -23.68 -15.56
CA GLU A 372 -3.25 -24.16 -16.92
C GLU A 372 -4.47 -23.93 -17.82
N THR A 373 -4.23 -23.54 -19.07
CA THR A 373 -5.30 -23.34 -20.07
C THR A 373 -5.61 -24.67 -20.75
N LYS A 374 -6.87 -25.12 -20.68
CA LYS A 374 -7.35 -26.32 -21.36
C LYS A 374 -8.29 -25.95 -22.49
N PHE A 375 -8.04 -26.50 -23.67
CA PHE A 375 -8.88 -26.34 -24.85
C PHE A 375 -9.75 -27.59 -25.08
N SER A 376 -11.03 -27.39 -25.38
CA SER A 376 -11.91 -28.44 -25.89
C SER A 376 -12.62 -27.96 -27.16
N VAL A 377 -12.82 -28.87 -28.11
CA VAL A 377 -13.57 -28.62 -29.35
C VAL A 377 -14.85 -29.42 -29.29
N VAL A 378 -15.98 -28.77 -29.51
CA VAL A 378 -17.28 -29.40 -29.69
C VAL A 378 -17.59 -29.43 -31.18
N ARG A 379 -17.74 -30.64 -31.73
CA ARG A 379 -18.04 -30.89 -33.15
C ARG A 379 -19.22 -31.83 -33.31
N GLN A 380 -19.99 -31.65 -34.37
CA GLN A 380 -21.08 -32.57 -34.73
C GLN A 380 -20.51 -33.78 -35.51
N VAL A 381 -20.70 -34.99 -34.98
CA VAL A 381 -20.31 -36.25 -35.61
C VAL A 381 -21.56 -37.12 -35.72
N ASN A 382 -21.96 -37.49 -36.94
CA ASN A 382 -23.16 -38.30 -37.21
C ASN A 382 -24.46 -37.74 -36.61
N GLY A 383 -24.62 -36.41 -36.60
CA GLY A 383 -25.81 -35.74 -36.07
C GLY A 383 -25.77 -35.44 -34.56
N GLU A 384 -24.80 -35.97 -33.81
CA GLU A 384 -24.64 -35.71 -32.37
C GLU A 384 -23.42 -34.81 -32.08
N TYR A 385 -23.53 -33.91 -31.11
CA TYR A 385 -22.41 -33.08 -30.66
C TYR A 385 -21.51 -33.88 -29.70
N ARG A 386 -20.21 -33.93 -29.98
CA ARG A 386 -19.19 -34.52 -29.11
C ARG A 386 -18.14 -33.49 -28.72
N GLU A 387 -17.76 -33.49 -27.45
CA GLU A 387 -16.68 -32.65 -26.91
C GLU A 387 -15.40 -33.46 -26.77
N GLU A 388 -14.31 -32.98 -27.38
CA GLU A 388 -12.98 -33.59 -27.31
C GLU A 388 -11.99 -32.60 -26.68
N THR A 389 -11.12 -33.09 -25.80
CA THR A 389 -10.01 -32.28 -25.27
C THR A 389 -8.89 -32.22 -26.30
N VAL A 390 -8.49 -31.02 -26.69
CA VAL A 390 -7.52 -30.79 -27.76
C VAL A 390 -6.36 -29.92 -27.29
N ASN A 391 -5.28 -29.92 -28.05
CA ASN A 391 -4.13 -29.03 -27.85
C ASN A 391 -4.19 -27.83 -28.81
N GLU A 392 -3.37 -26.82 -28.53
CA GLU A 392 -3.31 -25.55 -29.27
C GLU A 392 -3.07 -25.70 -30.78
N HIS A 393 -2.39 -26.77 -31.19
CA HIS A 393 -2.05 -27.04 -32.59
C HIS A 393 -3.11 -27.88 -33.33
N THR A 394 -4.19 -28.29 -32.65
CA THR A 394 -5.26 -29.03 -33.30
C THR A 394 -5.97 -28.17 -34.33
N ARG A 395 -6.26 -28.74 -35.51
CA ARG A 395 -6.97 -28.06 -36.60
C ARG A 395 -8.46 -27.98 -36.31
N ILE A 396 -9.03 -26.81 -36.58
CA ILE A 396 -10.45 -26.53 -36.46
C ILE A 396 -11.14 -26.85 -37.81
N GLN A 397 -12.41 -27.26 -37.75
CA GLN A 397 -13.29 -27.44 -38.89
C GLN A 397 -14.40 -26.38 -38.90
N ALA A 398 -14.98 -26.14 -40.08
CA ALA A 398 -16.12 -25.25 -40.22
C ALA A 398 -17.29 -25.73 -39.33
N GLY A 399 -17.87 -24.82 -38.54
CA GLY A 399 -18.93 -25.13 -37.57
C GLY A 399 -18.48 -25.57 -36.17
N ASP A 400 -17.18 -25.68 -35.90
CA ASP A 400 -16.67 -26.04 -34.57
C ASP A 400 -16.93 -24.96 -33.50
N VAL A 401 -17.13 -25.41 -32.26
CA VAL A 401 -17.15 -24.55 -31.07
C VAL A 401 -15.96 -24.87 -30.17
N VAL A 402 -15.03 -23.93 -30.05
CA VAL A 402 -13.86 -24.06 -29.17
C VAL A 402 -14.18 -23.47 -27.80
N ARG A 403 -14.07 -24.31 -26.77
CA ARG A 403 -14.21 -23.90 -25.37
C ARG A 403 -12.83 -23.80 -24.73
N VAL A 404 -12.56 -22.66 -24.12
CA VAL A 404 -11.37 -22.42 -23.30
C VAL A 404 -11.78 -22.45 -21.85
N SER A 405 -11.10 -23.26 -21.05
CA SER A 405 -11.32 -23.31 -19.61
C SER A 405 -10.00 -23.27 -18.86
N LEU A 406 -10.00 -22.58 -17.73
CA LEU A 406 -8.89 -22.57 -16.79
C LEU A 406 -9.03 -23.73 -15.82
N VAL A 407 -7.99 -24.56 -15.73
CA VAL A 407 -7.93 -25.66 -14.75
C VAL A 407 -6.83 -25.35 -13.75
N GLN A 408 -7.16 -25.44 -12.47
CA GLN A 408 -6.16 -25.33 -11.41
C GLN A 408 -5.22 -26.54 -11.49
N ALA A 409 -3.94 -26.30 -11.74
CA ALA A 409 -2.87 -27.27 -11.67
C ALA A 409 -2.76 -27.77 -10.21
N GLY A 410 -3.55 -28.80 -9.90
CA GLY A 410 -3.68 -29.35 -8.56
C GLY A 410 -3.79 -30.86 -8.62
N ARG A 411 -2.68 -31.52 -8.23
CA ARG A 411 -2.58 -32.91 -7.75
C ARG A 411 -3.44 -33.92 -8.50
N SER A 412 -2.79 -34.77 -9.31
CA SER A 412 -3.37 -36.04 -9.77
C SER A 412 -4.09 -36.75 -8.63
N ALA A 413 -5.42 -36.65 -8.64
CA ALA A 413 -6.28 -37.57 -7.93
C ALA A 413 -6.14 -38.90 -8.65
N THR A 414 -5.21 -39.75 -8.18
CA THR A 414 -5.28 -41.18 -8.45
C THR A 414 -6.52 -41.72 -7.74
N ALA A 415 -7.67 -41.51 -8.34
CA ALA A 415 -8.85 -42.32 -8.11
C ALA A 415 -8.57 -43.68 -8.77
N LYS A 416 -7.95 -44.59 -8.02
CA LYS A 416 -8.15 -46.03 -8.27
C LYS A 416 -9.61 -46.31 -7.96
N VAL A 417 -10.42 -46.37 -9.00
CA VAL A 417 -11.68 -47.11 -9.00
C VAL A 417 -11.31 -48.60 -9.02
N ASN A 418 -12.04 -49.36 -8.20
CA ASN A 418 -11.90 -50.79 -7.89
C ASN A 418 -11.53 -51.71 -9.06
#